data_AF-A0A834CEK5-F1
#
_entry.id   AF-A0A834CEK5-F1
#
_cell.length_a   1.000
_cell.length_b   1.000
_cell.length_c   1.000
_cell.angle_alpha   90.00
_cell.angle_beta   90.00
_cell.angle_gamma   90.00
#
_symmetry.space_group_name_H-M   'P 1'
#
loop_
_entity.id
_entity.type
_entity.pdbx_description
1 polymer ?
#
loop_
_entity_poly.entity_id
_entity_poly.type
_entity_poly.pdbx_seq_one_letter_code
_entity_poly.pdbx_strand_id
1 'polypeptide(L)'
;MASQTPPPLLLLLLVGWSSASLQETRKPNFVLMMVDDLGIGDLGCYGNTSLRTPNIDRLALEGVRLTQHIAAASLCTPSRAAFLTGRYPIRSGRFRLRGGGV
;
A
#
# COMPACT_ATOMS: atom_id res chain seq x y z
N MET A 1 -31.82 -20.09 -57.07
CA MET A 1 -30.56 -19.77 -56.35
C MET A 1 -30.77 -18.49 -55.57
N ALA A 2 -31.42 -18.57 -54.41
CA ALA A 2 -31.61 -17.41 -53.53
C ALA A 2 -30.47 -17.41 -52.51
N SER A 3 -29.53 -16.48 -52.68
CA SER A 3 -28.44 -16.22 -51.74
C SER A 3 -29.04 -15.66 -50.44
N GLN A 4 -29.20 -16.51 -49.43
CA GLN A 4 -29.51 -16.07 -48.06
C GLN A 4 -28.28 -15.39 -47.48
N THR A 5 -28.29 -14.06 -47.41
CA THR A 5 -27.30 -13.30 -46.64
C THR A 5 -27.72 -13.34 -45.15
N PRO A 6 -26.85 -13.77 -44.22
CA PRO A 6 -27.21 -13.82 -42.80
C PRO A 6 -27.36 -12.39 -42.23
N PRO A 7 -28.32 -12.15 -41.31
CA PRO A 7 -28.67 -10.82 -40.82
C PRO A 7 -27.55 -10.17 -39.97
N PRO A 8 -27.33 -8.84 -40.07
CA PRO A 8 -26.22 -8.13 -39.41
C PRO A 8 -26.26 -8.16 -37.87
N LEU A 9 -27.40 -8.51 -37.28
CA LEU A 9 -27.59 -8.69 -35.84
C LEU A 9 -26.80 -9.88 -35.26
N LEU A 10 -26.61 -10.94 -36.05
CA LEU A 10 -25.82 -12.10 -35.62
C LEU A 10 -24.32 -11.76 -35.54
N LEU A 11 -23.85 -10.87 -36.41
CA LEU A 11 -22.48 -10.37 -36.43
C LEU A 11 -22.20 -9.43 -35.24
N LEU A 12 -23.19 -8.62 -34.85
CA LEU A 12 -23.07 -7.70 -33.71
C LEU A 12 -22.97 -8.44 -32.36
N LEU A 13 -23.70 -9.56 -32.22
CA LEU A 13 -23.66 -10.39 -31.02
C LEU A 13 -22.33 -11.15 -30.84
N LEU A 14 -21.65 -11.49 -31.94
CA LEU A 14 -20.35 -12.17 -31.91
C LEU A 14 -19.19 -11.22 -31.59
N VAL A 15 -19.27 -9.95 -31.99
CA VAL A 15 -18.26 -8.93 -31.67
C VAL A 15 -18.32 -8.51 -30.19
N GLY A 16 -19.50 -8.56 -29.56
CA GLY A 16 -19.69 -8.22 -28.14
C GLY A 16 -19.01 -9.19 -27.16
N TRP A 17 -18.67 -10.41 -27.57
CA TRP A 17 -18.09 -11.43 -26.68
C TRP A 17 -16.56 -11.45 -26.62
N SER A 18 -15.87 -10.70 -27.50
CA SER A 18 -14.43 -10.91 -27.73
C SER A 18 -13.47 -10.01 -26.91
N SER A 19 -13.98 -9.27 -25.93
CA SER A 19 -13.14 -8.33 -25.14
C SER A 19 -12.97 -8.75 -23.69
N ALA A 20 -12.80 -10.04 -23.41
CA ALA A 20 -12.19 -10.47 -22.16
C ALA A 20 -10.66 -10.39 -22.33
N SER A 21 -10.10 -9.21 -22.08
CA SER A 21 -8.65 -9.05 -21.99
C SER A 21 -8.13 -9.96 -20.87
N LEU A 22 -7.30 -10.95 -21.23
CA LEU A 22 -6.50 -11.69 -20.27
C LEU A 22 -5.45 -10.73 -19.71
N GLN A 23 -5.85 -9.98 -18.69
CA GLN A 23 -4.93 -9.12 -17.97
C GLN A 23 -3.98 -10.04 -17.19
N GLU A 24 -2.78 -10.22 -17.74
CA GLU A 24 -1.69 -10.94 -17.08
C GLU A 24 -1.52 -10.35 -15.68
N THR A 25 -1.84 -11.14 -14.66
CA THR A 25 -1.74 -10.76 -13.25
C THR A 25 -0.27 -10.74 -12.87
N ARG A 26 0.42 -9.69 -13.31
CA ARG A 26 1.79 -9.42 -12.90
C ARG A 26 1.78 -9.20 -11.40
N LYS A 27 2.58 -10.02 -10.69
CA LYS A 27 2.75 -9.86 -9.25
C LYS A 27 3.29 -8.44 -9.00
N PRO A 28 2.62 -7.65 -8.15
CA PRO A 28 3.11 -6.31 -7.85
C PRO A 28 4.43 -6.39 -7.10
N ASN A 29 5.27 -5.37 -7.27
CA ASN A 29 6.45 -5.17 -6.45
C ASN A 29 6.05 -4.47 -5.15
N PHE A 30 6.61 -4.90 -4.03
CA PHE A 30 6.38 -4.26 -2.73
C PHE A 30 7.66 -3.53 -2.31
N VAL A 31 7.56 -2.20 -2.15
CA VAL A 31 8.63 -1.37 -1.59
C VAL A 31 8.14 -0.82 -0.26
N LEU A 32 8.91 -1.08 0.78
CA LEU A 32 8.57 -0.69 2.14
C LEU A 32 9.57 0.36 2.65
N MET A 33 9.06 1.55 2.92
CA MET A 33 9.84 2.68 3.45
C MET A 33 9.43 2.94 4.90
N MET A 34 10.32 2.61 5.84
CA MET A 34 10.15 2.88 7.28
C MET A 34 11.21 3.88 7.72
N VAL A 35 10.78 5.01 8.27
CA VAL A 35 11.66 6.09 8.73
C VAL A 35 11.78 6.03 10.25
N ASP A 36 13.00 6.15 10.79
CA ASP A 36 13.25 6.14 12.23
C ASP A 36 12.89 7.51 12.84
N ASP A 37 12.22 7.50 13.98
CA ASP A 37 11.87 8.68 14.79
C ASP A 37 11.17 9.84 14.04
N LEU A 38 10.43 9.54 12.97
CA LEU A 38 9.61 10.54 12.25
C LEU A 38 8.29 10.79 12.99
N GLY A 39 8.05 12.02 13.41
CA GLY A 39 6.81 12.45 14.04
C GLY A 39 5.67 12.61 13.04
N ILE A 40 4.44 12.34 13.48
CA ILE A 40 3.23 12.51 12.66
C ILE A 40 3.04 13.96 12.18
N GLY A 41 3.53 14.94 12.95
CA GLY A 41 3.46 16.37 12.63
C GLY A 41 4.60 16.89 11.75
N ASP A 42 5.55 16.04 11.33
CA ASP A 42 6.72 16.50 10.57
C ASP A 42 6.44 16.64 9.06
N LEU A 43 5.48 15.87 8.55
CA LEU A 43 5.19 15.83 7.12
C LEU A 43 4.21 16.94 6.71
N GLY A 44 4.45 17.53 5.53
CA GLY A 44 3.56 18.53 4.94
C GLY A 44 2.13 18.02 4.75
N CYS A 45 2.00 16.78 4.28
CA CYS A 45 0.72 16.11 4.14
C CYS A 45 -0.01 15.82 5.47
N TYR A 46 0.60 16.07 6.63
CA TYR A 46 -0.07 16.02 7.94
C TYR A 46 -0.23 17.40 8.60
N GLY A 47 0.08 18.48 7.86
CA GLY A 47 -0.16 19.87 8.29
C GLY A 47 1.11 20.67 8.61
N ASN A 48 2.31 20.09 8.45
CA ASN A 48 3.55 20.85 8.64
C ASN A 48 3.74 21.90 7.53
N THR A 49 3.99 23.16 7.91
CA THR A 49 4.25 24.25 6.95
C THR A 49 5.72 24.66 6.89
N SER A 50 6.54 24.17 7.82
CA SER A 50 7.96 24.53 7.94
C SER A 50 8.88 23.55 7.18
N LEU A 51 8.60 22.25 7.27
CA LEU A 51 9.38 21.21 6.59
C LEU A 51 8.89 21.01 5.15
N ARG A 52 9.84 20.80 4.23
CA ARG A 52 9.56 20.55 2.81
C ARG A 52 9.66 19.07 2.51
N THR A 53 8.52 18.41 2.29
CA THR A 53 8.43 16.96 2.02
C THR A 53 7.72 16.62 0.71
N PRO A 54 8.06 17.28 -0.43
CA PRO A 54 7.24 17.23 -1.65
C PRO A 54 7.05 15.82 -2.23
N ASN A 55 8.04 14.94 -2.10
CA ASN A 55 7.94 13.56 -2.58
C ASN A 55 6.97 12.72 -1.73
N ILE A 56 6.99 12.91 -0.41
CA ILE A 56 6.08 12.19 0.50
C ILE A 56 4.66 12.75 0.38
N ASP A 57 4.53 14.06 0.22
CA ASP A 57 3.23 14.71 0.01
C ASP A 57 2.59 14.23 -1.30
N ARG A 58 3.39 14.09 -2.36
CA ARG A 58 2.95 13.49 -3.62
C ARG A 58 2.49 12.04 -3.46
N LEU A 59 3.25 11.21 -2.73
CA LEU A 59 2.84 9.83 -2.45
C LEU A 59 1.52 9.76 -1.67
N ALA A 60 1.28 10.69 -0.75
CA ALA A 60 0.03 10.77 0.00
C ALA A 60 -1.15 11.23 -0.87
N LEU A 61 -0.91 12.09 -1.87
CA LEU A 61 -1.93 12.54 -2.83
C LEU A 61 -2.31 11.47 -3.86
N GLU A 62 -1.33 10.68 -4.32
CA GLU A 62 -1.52 9.61 -5.31
C GLU A 62 -1.99 8.29 -4.68
N GLY A 63 -2.03 8.21 -3.34
CA GLY A 63 -2.28 6.97 -2.61
C GLY A 63 -3.25 7.14 -1.44
N VAL A 64 -3.06 6.29 -0.41
CA VAL A 64 -3.86 6.30 0.81
C VAL A 64 -3.03 6.85 1.96
N ARG A 65 -3.56 7.85 2.66
CA ARG A 65 -2.96 8.44 3.86
C ARG A 65 -3.69 7.96 5.12
N LEU A 66 -2.95 7.34 6.05
CA LEU A 66 -3.50 6.88 7.32
C LEU A 66 -3.37 7.97 8.39
N THR A 67 -4.47 8.41 8.99
CA THR A 67 -4.47 9.42 10.06
C THR A 67 -4.35 8.84 11.47
N GLN A 68 -4.46 7.52 11.59
CA GLN A 68 -4.37 6.75 12.84
C GLN A 68 -3.50 5.50 12.65
N HIS A 69 -2.24 5.70 12.25
CA HIS A 69 -1.26 4.61 12.17
C HIS A 69 -0.35 4.63 13.41
N ILE A 70 -0.64 3.74 14.37
CA ILE A 70 0.03 3.72 15.68
C ILE A 70 1.03 2.57 15.71
N ALA A 71 2.29 2.87 15.99
CA ALA A 71 3.32 1.86 16.17
C ALA A 71 3.00 0.96 17.38
N ALA A 72 3.25 -0.34 17.26
CA ALA A 72 2.98 -1.31 18.32
C ALA A 72 3.83 -1.09 19.59
N ALA A 73 4.88 -0.29 19.51
CA ALA A 73 5.69 0.19 20.62
C ALA A 73 6.36 1.53 20.26
N SER A 74 6.71 2.31 21.27
CA SER A 74 7.43 3.59 21.14
C SER A 74 8.95 3.46 20.97
N LEU A 75 9.49 2.24 21.04
CA LEU A 75 10.92 1.97 20.88
C LEU A 75 11.21 1.29 19.54
N CYS A 76 12.37 1.62 18.98
CA CYS A 76 12.80 1.22 17.65
C CYS A 76 12.84 -0.31 17.46
N THR A 77 13.43 -1.05 18.41
CA THR A 77 13.56 -2.52 18.35
C THR A 77 12.21 -3.25 18.45
N PRO A 78 11.36 -3.01 19.48
CA PRO A 78 10.04 -3.65 19.54
C PRO A 78 9.13 -3.25 18.39
N SER A 79 9.16 -1.99 17.95
CA SER A 79 8.34 -1.50 16.83
C SER A 79 8.69 -2.23 15.53
N ARG A 80 9.98 -2.26 15.16
CA ARG A 80 10.46 -2.99 13.96
C ARG A 80 10.20 -4.49 14.05
N ALA A 81 10.40 -5.09 15.23
CA ALA A 81 10.12 -6.51 15.43
C ALA A 81 8.63 -6.82 15.21
N ALA A 82 7.74 -5.99 15.76
CA ALA A 82 6.31 -6.19 15.56
C ALA A 82 5.89 -6.02 14.10
N PHE A 83 6.46 -5.03 13.42
CA PHE A 83 6.20 -4.75 12.02
C PHE A 83 6.63 -5.90 11.09
N LEU A 84 7.84 -6.44 11.26
CA LEU A 84 8.37 -7.52 10.43
C LEU A 84 7.74 -8.89 10.73
N THR A 85 7.27 -9.11 11.96
CA THR A 85 6.72 -10.41 12.38
C THR A 85 5.19 -10.46 12.37
N GLY A 86 4.51 -9.32 12.25
CA GLY A 86 3.05 -9.24 12.39
C GLY A 86 2.54 -9.61 13.78
N ARG A 87 3.38 -9.54 14.81
CA ARG A 87 3.08 -9.98 16.18
C ARG A 87 3.33 -8.85 17.17
N TYR A 88 2.54 -8.79 18.23
CA TYR A 88 2.81 -7.85 19.32
C TYR A 88 4.23 -8.03 19.89
N PRO A 89 4.93 -6.95 20.29
CA PRO A 89 6.31 -7.04 20.78
C PRO A 89 6.55 -8.07 21.90
N ILE A 90 5.56 -8.22 22.79
CA ILE A 90 5.59 -9.23 23.87
C ILE A 90 5.62 -10.66 23.34
N ARG A 91 5.01 -10.92 22.18
CA ARG A 91 4.95 -12.23 21.51
C ARG A 91 6.14 -12.48 20.58
N SER A 92 6.98 -11.48 20.36
CA SER A 92 8.19 -11.56 19.53
C SER A 92 9.49 -11.57 20.35
N GLY A 93 9.39 -11.53 21.70
CA GLY A 93 10.54 -11.55 22.60
C GLY A 93 11.40 -10.27 22.55
N ARG A 94 10.89 -9.19 21.94
CA ARG A 94 11.63 -7.95 21.66
C ARG A 94 11.04 -6.73 22.37
N PHE A 95 10.47 -6.89 23.56
CA PHE A 95 9.80 -5.81 24.29
C PHE A 95 10.75 -4.78 24.92
N ARG A 96 12.03 -5.12 25.16
CA ARG A 96 13.02 -4.26 25.80
C ARG A 96 14.31 -4.18 24.97
N LEU A 97 15.00 -3.04 25.03
CA LEU A 97 16.38 -2.92 24.54
C LEU A 97 17.32 -3.74 25.44
N ARG A 98 18.26 -4.46 24.83
CA ARG A 98 19.27 -5.23 25.57
C ARG A 98 20.15 -4.23 26.34
N GLY A 99 20.06 -4.21 27.68
CA GLY A 99 20.83 -3.29 28.54
C GLY A 99 20.01 -2.28 29.34
N GLY A 100 18.67 -2.23 29.19
CA GLY A 100 17.83 -1.49 30.13
C GLY A 100 17.73 -2.25 31.45
N GLY A 101 18.58 -1.91 32.42
CA GLY A 101 18.48 -2.38 33.80
C GLY A 101 17.15 -1.99 34.45
N VAL A 102 16.81 -2.70 35.52
CA VAL A 102 15.93 -2.16 36.57
C VAL A 102 16.62 -1.01 37.28
#